data_AF-A0A939ICK9-F1
#
_entry.id   AF-A0A939ICK9-F1
#
_cell.length_a   1.000
_cell.length_b   1.000
_cell.length_c   1.000
_cell.angle_alpha   90.00
_cell.angle_beta   90.00
_cell.angle_gamma   90.00
#
_symmetry.space_group_name_H-M   'P 1'
#
loop_
_entity.id
_entity.type
_entity.pdbx_description
1 polymer ?
#
loop_
_entity_poly.entity_id
_entity_poly.type
_entity_poly.pdbx_seq_one_letter_code
_entity_poly.pdbx_strand_id
1 'polypeptide(L)' 'MTVTNIVQGIWAFSATGLIILVLLHSPKGDGIGAIGGQAQLFSSTKSAENTLNRITWALTVIFLGLTVVLSAGWLPK' A
#
# COMPACT_ATOMS: atom_id res chain seq x y z
N MET A 1 -21.59 12.51 13.83
CA MET A 1 -20.61 11.62 13.17
C MET A 1 -20.63 10.30 13.92
N THR A 2 -21.21 9.25 13.34
CA THR A 2 -21.16 7.90 13.94
C THR A 2 -19.75 7.32 13.78
N VAL A 3 -19.37 6.40 14.66
CA VAL A 3 -18.08 5.70 14.58
C VAL A 3 -17.91 5.03 13.20
N THR A 4 -19.00 4.46 12.68
CA THR A 4 -19.05 3.84 11.35
C THR A 4 -18.67 4.81 10.23
N ASN A 5 -19.16 6.04 10.24
CA ASN A 5 -18.82 7.03 9.21
C ASN A 5 -17.33 7.42 9.26
N ILE A 6 -16.74 7.48 10.45
CA ILE A 6 -15.30 7.75 10.62
C ILE A 6 -14.48 6.59 10.04
N VAL A 7 -14.84 5.36 10.39
CA VAL A 7 -14.14 4.16 9.90
C VAL A 7 -14.26 4.01 8.38
N GLN A 8 -15.44 4.28 7.81
CA GLN A 8 -15.64 4.32 6.36
C GLN A 8 -14.79 5.40 5.69
N GLY A 9 -14.66 6.58 6.31
CA GLY A 9 -13.79 7.64 5.82
C GLY A 9 -12.31 7.22 5.76
N ILE A 10 -11.81 6.58 6.82
CA ILE A 10 -10.43 6.06 6.87
C ILE A 10 -10.23 4.96 5.81
N TRP A 11 -11.20 4.06 5.68
CA TRP A 11 -11.18 2.99 4.67
C TRP A 11 -11.12 3.56 3.24
N ALA A 12 -11.99 4.52 2.91
CA ALA A 12 -12.00 5.17 1.59
C ALA A 12 -10.70 5.94 1.31
N PHE A 13 -10.17 6.64 2.31
CA PHE A 13 -8.89 7.33 2.18
C PHE A 13 -7.74 6.34 1.93
N SER A 14 -7.70 5.22 2.66
CA SER A 14 -6.69 4.18 2.46
C SER A 14 -6.77 3.54 1.08
N ALA A 15 -7.97 3.37 0.52
CA ALA A 15 -8.18 2.87 -0.83
C ALA A 15 -7.61 3.81 -1.89
N THR A 16 -7.94 5.10 -1.80
CA THR A 16 -7.41 6.13 -2.72
C THR A 16 -5.89 6.23 -2.62
N GLY A 17 -5.36 6.23 -1.39
CA GLY A 17 -3.91 6.21 -1.16
C GLY A 17 -3.25 4.99 -1.80
N LEU A 18 -3.83 3.80 -1.66
CA LEU A 18 -3.30 2.59 -2.29
C LEU A 18 -3.26 2.68 -3.81
N ILE A 19 -4.31 3.21 -4.44
CA ILE A 19 -4.34 3.41 -5.90
C ILE A 19 -3.16 4.28 -6.32
N ILE A 20 -2.97 5.43 -5.66
CA ILE A 20 -1.87 6.35 -5.98
C ILE A 20 -0.51 5.68 -5.75
N LEU A 21 -0.31 5.03 -4.60
CA LEU A 21 0.96 4.40 -4.24
C LEU A 21 1.34 3.27 -5.21
N VAL A 22 0.37 2.45 -5.63
CA VAL A 22 0.61 1.38 -6.61
C VAL A 22 0.98 1.95 -7.96
N LEU A 23 0.35 3.03 -8.41
CA LEU A 23 0.72 3.72 -9.65
C LEU A 23 2.11 4.36 -9.60
N LEU A 24 2.58 4.75 -8.41
CA LEU A 24 3.93 5.27 -8.20
C LEU A 24 5.01 4.18 -8.15
N HIS A 25 4.65 2.90 -8.05
CA HIS A 25 5.66 1.83 -8.13
C HIS A 25 6.23 1.78 -9.54
N SER A 26 7.57 1.75 -9.62
CA SER A 26 8.25 1.45 -10.87
C SER A 26 7.70 0.14 -11.46
N PRO A 27 7.55 0.06 -12.80
CA PRO A 27 7.16 -1.19 -13.44
C PRO A 27 8.14 -2.28 -13.00
N LYS A 28 7.64 -3.50 -12.75
CA LYS A 28 8.40 -4.64 -12.19
C LYS A 28 9.47 -5.23 -13.15
N GLY A 29 10.09 -4.39 -13.97
CA GLY A 29 11.13 -4.73 -14.95
C GLY A 29 12.49 -5.12 -14.36
N ASP A 30 12.68 -5.02 -13.04
CA ASP A 30 13.93 -5.42 -12.38
C ASP A 30 14.13 -6.95 -12.30
N GLY A 31 13.13 -7.76 -12.65
CA GLY A 31 13.12 -9.21 -12.39
C GLY A 31 14.23 -10.02 -13.09
N ILE A 32 14.47 -9.82 -14.39
CA ILE A 32 15.48 -10.61 -15.15
C ILE A 32 16.79 -9.82 -15.36
N GLY A 33 16.73 -8.49 -15.39
CA GLY A 33 17.91 -7.63 -15.53
C GLY A 33 18.79 -7.56 -14.26
N ALA A 34 18.22 -7.79 -13.07
CA ALA A 34 18.96 -7.76 -11.81
C ALA A 34 19.69 -9.07 -11.47
N ILE A 35 19.40 -10.18 -12.17
CA ILE A 35 19.99 -11.50 -11.91
C ILE A 35 21.50 -11.54 -12.21
N GLY A 36 22.04 -10.55 -12.95
CA GLY A 36 23.47 -10.40 -13.25
C GLY A 36 24.31 -9.70 -12.17
N GLY A 37 23.75 -9.32 -11.01
CA GLY A 37 24.46 -8.82 -9.83
C GLY A 37 25.12 -7.43 -9.94
N GLN A 38 25.46 -6.98 -11.15
CA GLN A 38 26.28 -5.77 -11.38
C GLN A 38 25.45 -4.50 -11.55
N ALA A 39 24.17 -4.61 -11.94
CA ALA A 39 23.23 -3.48 -12.03
C ALA A 39 22.72 -2.98 -10.66
N GLN A 40 22.98 -3.74 -9.59
CA GLN A 40 22.41 -3.50 -8.26
C GLN A 40 23.22 -2.53 -7.38
N LEU A 41 24.47 -2.20 -7.76
CA LEU A 41 25.41 -1.44 -6.91
C LEU A 41 25.33 0.08 -7.07
N PHE A 42 24.61 0.59 -8.08
CA PHE A 42 24.55 2.03 -8.40
C PHE A 42 23.12 2.60 -8.51
N SER A 43 22.10 1.90 -8.00
CA SER A 43 20.72 2.43 -8.00
C SER A 43 20.43 3.24 -6.74
N SER A 44 20.47 4.57 -6.86
CA SER A 44 20.00 5.52 -5.83
C SER A 44 18.49 5.43 -5.57
N THR A 45 17.74 4.70 -6.41
CA THR A 45 16.28 4.56 -6.33
C THR A 45 15.84 3.49 -5.32
N LYS A 46 16.73 2.56 -4.93
CA LYS A 46 16.41 1.40 -4.08
C LYS A 46 15.89 1.77 -2.68
N SER A 47 16.42 2.83 -2.07
CA SER A 47 15.98 3.26 -0.72
C SER A 47 14.55 3.86 -0.76
N ALA A 48 14.27 4.64 -1.80
CA ALA A 48 12.95 5.23 -2.03
C ALA A 48 11.91 4.14 -2.33
N GLU A 49 12.25 3.16 -3.17
CA GLU A 49 11.36 2.03 -3.47
C GLU A 49 11.09 1.14 -2.25
N ASN A 50 12.10 0.86 -1.44
CA ASN A 50 11.89 0.07 -0.21
C ASN A 50 10.98 0.80 0.78
N THR A 51 11.10 2.13 0.88
CA THR A 51 10.22 2.96 1.71
C THR A 51 8.79 2.98 1.15
N LEU A 52 8.64 3.16 -0.17
CA LEU A 52 7.36 3.13 -0.85
C LEU A 52 6.64 1.78 -0.68
N ASN A 53 7.38 0.67 -0.79
CA ASN A 53 6.88 -0.67 -0.55
C ASN A 53 6.41 -0.87 0.90
N ARG A 54 7.21 -0.39 1.88
CA ARG A 54 6.83 -0.47 3.30
C ARG A 54 5.53 0.30 3.60
N ILE A 55 5.39 1.51 3.07
CA ILE A 55 4.17 2.32 3.25
C ILE A 55 2.98 1.65 2.57
N THR A 56 3.17 1.11 1.36
CA THR A 56 2.11 0.42 0.62
C THR A 56 1.62 -0.79 1.38
N TRP A 57 2.52 -1.62 1.90
CA TRP A 57 2.16 -2.77 2.73
C TRP A 57 1.40 -2.38 3.99
N ALA A 58 1.83 -1.33 4.69
CA ALA A 58 1.10 -0.82 5.86
C ALA A 58 -0.32 -0.38 5.47
N LEU A 59 -0.45 0.37 4.36
CA LEU A 59 -1.75 0.83 3.85
C LEU A 59 -2.64 -0.34 3.40
N THR A 60 -2.06 -1.38 2.80
CA THR A 60 -2.76 -2.61 2.40
C THR A 60 -3.33 -3.36 3.61
N VAL A 61 -2.54 -3.53 4.67
CA VAL A 61 -3.01 -4.19 5.90
C VAL A 61 -4.14 -3.40 6.55
N ILE A 62 -4.04 -2.06 6.59
CA ILE A 62 -5.10 -1.19 7.11
C ILE A 62 -6.36 -1.33 6.26
N PHE A 63 -6.25 -1.22 4.93
CA PHE A 63 -7.39 -1.32 4.03
C PHE A 63 -8.11 -2.67 4.16
N LEU A 64 -7.36 -3.78 4.14
CA LEU A 64 -7.93 -5.13 4.27
C LEU A 64 -8.54 -5.36 5.65
N GLY A 65 -7.85 -4.94 6.72
CA GLY A 65 -8.37 -5.06 8.08
C GLY A 65 -9.68 -4.29 8.27
N LEU A 66 -9.73 -3.06 7.78
CA LEU A 66 -10.95 -2.25 7.80
C LEU A 66 -12.06 -2.83 6.92
N THR A 67 -11.71 -3.42 5.77
CA THR A 67 -12.67 -4.11 4.90
C THR A 67 -13.36 -5.25 5.64
N VAL A 68 -12.61 -6.06 6.39
CA VAL A 68 -13.17 -7.14 7.21
C VAL A 68 -14.06 -6.57 8.32
N VAL A 69 -13.61 -5.56 9.06
CA VAL A 69 -14.39 -4.94 10.15
C VAL A 69 -15.72 -4.36 9.67
N LEU A 70 -15.68 -3.62 8.55
CA LEU A 70 -16.87 -3.02 7.94
C LEU A 70 -17.80 -4.08 7.35
N SER A 71 -17.25 -5.12 6.71
CA SER A 71 -18.04 -6.19 6.10
C SER A 71 -18.67 -7.13 7.13
N ALA A 72 -17.99 -7.37 8.26
CA ALA A 72 -18.48 -8.26 9.32
C ALA A 72 -19.54 -7.59 10.21
N GLY A 73 -19.78 -6.29 10.05
CA GLY A 73 -20.80 -5.56 10.80
C GLY A 73 -20.48 -5.43 12.30
N TRP A 74 -19.19 -5.45 12.67
CA TRP A 74 -18.74 -5.36 14.07
C TRP A 74 -18.93 -3.97 14.69
N LEU A 75 -19.30 -2.97 13.89
CA LEU A 75 -19.49 -1.61 14.35
C LEU A 75 -20.97 -1.36 14.72
N PRO A 76 -21.22 -0.61 15.80
CA PRO A 76 -22.56 -0.17 16.15
C PRO A 76 -23.14 0.75 15.06
N LYS A 77 -24.44 0.65 14.81
CA LYS A 77 -25.16 1.46 13.83
C LYS A 77 -25.33 2.90 14.31
#